data_AF-A0A6J5VCR9-F1
#
_entry.id   AF-A0A6J5VCR9-F1
#
_cell.length_a   1.000
_cell.length_b   1.000
_cell.length_c   1.000
_cell.angle_alpha   90.00
_cell.angle_beta   90.00
_cell.angle_gamma   90.00
#
_symmetry.space_group_name_H-M   'P 1'
#
loop_
_entity.id
_entity.type
_entity.pdbx_description
1 polymer ?
#
loop_
_entity_poly.entity_id
_entity_poly.type
_entity_poly.pdbx_seq_one_letter_code
_entity_poly.pdbx_strand_id
1 'polypeptide(L)'
;MMGNYGITFAAIGGVYIGVEQIVQNYRMKRDFINGAVGGFVAGSTILGYKGKSISTAISAGAALAVTSSLIDAGGQTTRIDNGKEYYPYTTKKRSTADS
;
A
#
# COMPACT_ATOMS: atom_id res chain seq x y z
N MET A 1 7.86 -16.66 21.32
CA MET A 1 8.16 -15.21 21.41
C MET A 1 6.86 -14.46 21.12
N MET A 2 6.28 -13.77 22.11
CA MET A 2 5.15 -12.86 21.88
C MET A 2 5.71 -11.63 21.15
N GLY A 3 5.92 -11.76 19.84
CA GLY A 3 6.66 -10.80 19.03
C GLY A 3 5.85 -9.53 18.85
N ASN A 4 6.53 -8.40 18.71
CA ASN A 4 5.93 -7.07 18.62
C ASN A 4 5.21 -6.86 17.27
N TYR A 5 4.10 -7.57 17.03
CA TYR A 5 3.36 -7.58 15.77
C TYR A 5 2.87 -6.18 15.38
N GLY A 6 2.58 -5.32 16.36
CA GLY A 6 2.24 -3.90 16.12
C GLY A 6 3.37 -3.13 15.41
N ILE A 7 4.62 -3.35 15.81
CA ILE A 7 5.78 -2.73 15.13
C ILE A 7 5.95 -3.31 13.73
N THR A 8 5.78 -4.63 13.56
CA THR A 8 5.88 -5.25 12.23
C THR A 8 4.80 -4.68 11.29
N PHE A 9 3.59 -4.49 11.79
CA PHE A 9 2.48 -3.92 11.02
C PHE A 9 2.74 -2.45 10.66
N ALA A 10 3.18 -1.64 11.63
CA ALA A 10 3.54 -0.24 11.39
C ALA A 10 4.68 -0.13 10.37
N ALA A 11 5.68 -1.02 10.44
CA ALA A 11 6.79 -1.04 9.48
C ALA A 11 6.32 -1.40 8.07
N ILE A 12 5.46 -2.41 7.91
CA ILE A 12 4.88 -2.78 6.60
C ILE A 12 4.09 -1.60 6.04
N GLY A 13 3.19 -1.00 6.83
CA GLY A 13 2.37 0.13 6.39
C GLY A 13 3.18 1.38 6.05
N GLY A 14 4.20 1.70 6.85
CA GLY A 14 5.10 2.82 6.61
C GLY A 14 5.93 2.66 5.33
N VAL A 15 6.50 1.47 5.11
CA VAL A 15 7.25 1.17 3.88
C VAL A 15 6.33 1.18 2.66
N TYR A 16 5.13 0.59 2.78
CA TYR A 16 4.14 0.56 1.70
C TYR A 16 3.81 1.98 1.23
N ILE A 17 3.37 2.87 2.14
CA ILE A 17 2.99 4.25 1.78
C ILE A 17 4.22 5.02 1.28
N GLY A 18 5.37 4.88 1.93
CA GLY A 18 6.59 5.59 1.52
C GLY A 18 6.99 5.25 0.08
N VAL A 19 6.99 3.96 -0.27
CA VAL A 19 7.31 3.49 -1.62
C VAL A 19 6.23 3.93 -2.62
N GLU A 20 4.95 3.80 -2.28
CA GLU A 20 3.86 4.23 -3.15
C GLU A 20 3.99 5.72 -3.52
N GLN A 21 4.26 6.59 -2.53
CA GLN A 21 4.46 8.03 -2.78
C GLN A 21 5.67 8.31 -3.69
N ILE A 22 6.79 7.60 -3.49
CA ILE A 22 7.99 7.75 -4.33
C ILE A 22 7.71 7.34 -5.77
N VAL A 23 7.10 6.16 -5.97
CA VAL A 23 6.82 5.63 -7.31
C VAL A 23 5.80 6.52 -8.02
N GLN A 24 4.78 7.00 -7.31
CA GLN A 24 3.80 7.92 -7.85
C GLN A 24 4.43 9.27 -8.26
N ASN A 25 5.35 9.81 -7.46
CA ASN A 25 6.07 11.04 -7.79
C ASN A 25 7.01 10.85 -8.99
N TYR A 26 7.68 9.70 -9.08
CA TYR A 26 8.58 9.39 -10.19
C TYR A 26 7.83 9.17 -11.51
N ARG A 27 6.71 8.43 -11.47
CA ARG A 27 5.95 8.07 -12.68
C ARG A 27 4.89 9.08 -13.07
N MET A 28 4.56 10.02 -12.17
CA MET A 28 3.46 10.99 -12.34
C MET A 28 2.12 10.31 -12.71
N LYS A 29 1.94 9.06 -12.30
CA LYS A 29 0.76 8.23 -12.59
C LYS A 29 0.27 7.63 -11.29
N ARG A 30 -1.05 7.71 -11.05
CA ARG A 30 -1.72 7.05 -9.91
C ARG A 30 -2.39 5.77 -10.42
N ASP A 31 -1.66 4.65 -10.40
CA ASP A 31 -2.13 3.35 -10.87
C ASP A 31 -1.82 2.23 -9.86
N PHE A 32 -2.44 1.07 -10.05
CA PHE A 32 -2.25 -0.13 -9.21
C PHE A 32 -0.79 -0.60 -9.13
N ILE A 33 0.05 -0.18 -10.08
CA ILE A 33 1.48 -0.54 -10.12
C ILE A 33 2.19 0.12 -8.93
N ASN A 34 1.77 1.31 -8.49
CA ASN A 34 2.35 1.96 -7.32
C ASN A 34 2.11 1.15 -6.05
N GLY A 35 0.88 0.65 -5.86
CA GLY A 35 0.52 -0.23 -4.75
C GLY A 35 1.22 -1.59 -4.86
N ALA A 36 1.27 -2.18 -6.05
CA ALA A 36 1.99 -3.44 -6.28
C ALA A 36 3.48 -3.35 -5.89
N VAL A 37 4.16 -2.27 -6.27
CA VAL A 37 5.56 -2.03 -5.92
C VAL A 37 5.69 -1.74 -4.42
N GLY A 38 4.79 -0.95 -3.83
CA GLY A 38 4.74 -0.71 -2.39
C GLY A 38 4.56 -1.99 -1.58
N GLY A 39 3.63 -2.84 -1.98
CA GLY A 39 3.35 -4.15 -1.38
C GLY A 39 4.54 -5.11 -1.52
N PHE A 40 5.16 -5.17 -2.69
CA PHE A 40 6.35 -5.99 -2.91
C PHE A 40 7.49 -5.58 -1.99
N VAL A 41 7.83 -4.29 -1.95
CA VAL A 41 8.95 -3.78 -1.15
C VAL A 41 8.66 -3.94 0.34
N ALA A 42 7.44 -3.64 0.80
CA ALA A 42 7.06 -3.81 2.20
C ALA A 42 7.11 -5.28 2.65
N GLY A 43 6.57 -6.19 1.84
CA GLY A 43 6.58 -7.63 2.13
C GLY A 43 7.98 -8.22 2.10
N SER A 44 8.73 -7.94 1.04
CA SER A 44 10.10 -8.46 0.87
C SER A 44 11.05 -7.96 1.96
N THR A 45 10.97 -6.68 2.31
CA THR A 45 11.90 -6.08 3.29
C THR A 45 11.54 -6.51 4.71
N ILE A 46 10.29 -6.32 5.14
CA ILE A 46 9.94 -6.52 6.55
C ILE A 46 9.77 -8.00 6.89
N LEU A 47 9.04 -8.75 6.06
CA LEU A 47 8.81 -10.17 6.30
C LEU A 47 10.02 -11.02 5.89
N GLY A 48 10.74 -10.62 4.84
CA GLY A 48 12.01 -11.25 4.47
C GLY A 48 13.10 -11.08 5.52
N TYR A 49 13.25 -9.89 6.11
CA TYR A 49 14.18 -9.66 7.21
C TYR A 49 13.79 -10.47 8.46
N LYS A 50 12.51 -10.53 8.80
CA LYS A 50 11.99 -11.33 9.91
C LYS A 50 12.20 -12.83 9.69
N GLY A 51 12.01 -13.31 8.47
CA GLY A 51 12.20 -14.71 8.08
C GLY A 51 13.66 -15.10 7.81
N LYS A 52 14.58 -14.13 7.74
CA LYS A 52 16.01 -14.32 7.40
C LYS A 52 16.22 -15.19 6.16
N SER A 53 15.33 -15.07 5.17
CA SER A 53 15.29 -15.96 4.01
C SER A 53 14.90 -15.18 2.77
N ILE A 54 15.70 -15.34 1.70
CA ILE A 54 15.42 -14.76 0.38
C ILE A 54 14.13 -15.34 -0.20
N SER A 55 13.88 -16.64 -0.03
CA SER A 55 12.64 -17.27 -0.46
C SER A 55 11.43 -16.68 0.25
N THR A 56 11.55 -16.35 1.54
CA THR A 56 10.49 -15.67 2.30
C THR A 56 10.31 -14.23 1.84
N ALA A 57 11.40 -13.53 1.52
CA ALA A 57 11.32 -12.17 0.98
C ALA A 57 10.58 -12.13 -0.36
N ILE A 58 10.92 -13.05 -1.27
CA ILE A 58 10.29 -13.13 -2.60
C ILE A 58 8.82 -13.54 -2.48
N SER A 59 8.50 -14.56 -1.68
CA SER A 59 7.12 -15.04 -1.53
C SER A 59 6.23 -14.02 -0.82
N ALA A 60 6.72 -13.39 0.25
CA ALA A 60 5.98 -12.37 0.98
C ALA A 60 5.80 -11.09 0.15
N GLY A 61 6.85 -10.65 -0.56
CA GLY A 61 6.76 -9.53 -1.49
C GLY A 61 5.74 -9.81 -2.59
N ALA A 62 5.82 -10.98 -3.24
CA ALA A 62 4.89 -11.36 -4.29
C ALA A 62 3.43 -11.43 -3.78
N ALA A 63 3.21 -12.03 -2.60
CA ALA A 63 1.89 -12.10 -2.01
C ALA A 63 1.30 -10.70 -1.75
N LEU A 64 2.06 -9.80 -1.11
CA LEU A 64 1.58 -8.44 -0.85
C LEU A 64 1.39 -7.63 -2.13
N ALA A 65 2.23 -7.83 -3.14
CA ALA A 65 2.10 -7.17 -4.44
C ALA A 65 0.82 -7.59 -5.16
N VAL A 66 0.53 -8.89 -5.19
CA VAL A 66 -0.71 -9.43 -5.78
C VAL A 66 -1.92 -8.93 -5.01
N THR A 67 -1.89 -8.99 -3.67
CA THR A 67 -2.98 -8.48 -2.83
C THR A 67 -3.23 -6.99 -3.10
N SER A 68 -2.18 -6.17 -3.14
CA SER A 68 -2.32 -4.74 -3.42
C SER A 68 -2.86 -4.48 -4.82
N SER A 69 -2.36 -5.21 -5.82
CA SER A 69 -2.81 -5.09 -7.21
C SER A 69 -4.29 -5.42 -7.35
N LEU A 70 -4.76 -6.47 -6.66
CA LEU A 70 -6.16 -6.88 -6.66
C LEU A 70 -7.07 -5.86 -5.98
N ILE A 71 -6.63 -5.28 -4.85
CA ILE A 71 -7.38 -4.25 -4.14
C ILE A 71 -7.49 -2.98 -5.01
N ASP A 72 -6.37 -2.54 -5.59
CA ASP A 72 -6.33 -1.32 -6.39
C ASP A 72 -7.04 -1.49 -7.74
N ALA A 73 -6.93 -2.66 -8.38
CA ALA A 73 -7.64 -2.97 -9.62
C ALA A 73 -9.16 -3.19 -9.41
N GLY A 74 -9.57 -3.64 -8.23
CA GLY A 74 -10.96 -3.81 -7.83
C GLY A 74 -11.75 -2.51 -7.63
N GLY A 75 -11.14 -1.35 -7.91
CA GLY A 75 -11.80 -0.05 -7.75
C GLY A 75 -11.91 0.42 -6.30
N GLN A 76 -11.26 -0.26 -5.35
CA GLN A 76 -11.02 0.23 -3.98
C GLN A 76 -9.78 1.14 -3.93
N THR A 77 -9.59 1.97 -4.95
CA THR A 77 -8.61 3.06 -4.88
C THR A 77 -8.99 3.96 -3.72
N THR A 78 -8.18 3.94 -2.66
CA THR A 78 -8.33 4.73 -1.42
C THR A 78 -8.33 6.26 -1.63
N ARG A 79 -8.45 6.79 -2.86
CA ARG A 79 -8.32 8.23 -3.15
C ARG A 79 -9.10 8.81 -4.34
N ILE A 80 -10.01 8.06 -4.94
CA ILE A 80 -11.02 8.67 -5.82
C ILE A 80 -12.34 8.52 -5.09
N ASP A 81 -12.99 9.64 -4.79
CA ASP A 81 -14.36 9.70 -4.32
C ASP A 81 -15.25 9.03 -5.38
N ASN A 82 -15.40 7.70 -5.26
CA ASN A 82 -16.20 6.87 -6.17
C ASN A 82 -17.68 6.89 -5.78
N GLY A 83 -18.11 7.87 -4.96
CA GLY A 83 -19.47 7.98 -4.44
C GLY A 83 -19.93 6.82 -3.57
N LYS A 84 -19.02 5.90 -3.19
CA LYS A 84 -19.36 4.80 -2.29
C LYS A 84 -19.13 5.22 -0.85
N GLU A 85 -20.24 5.42 -0.15
CA GLU A 85 -20.29 5.70 1.28
C GLU A 85 -19.59 4.60 2.09
N TYR A 86 -18.42 4.91 2.62
CA TYR A 86 -17.92 4.30 3.84
C TYR A 86 -18.07 5.33 4.96
N TYR A 87 -19.14 5.22 5.75
CA TYR A 87 -19.34 6.03 6.96
C TYR A 87 -18.35 5.61 8.07
N PRO A 88 -17.97 6.51 9.01
CA PRO A 88 -18.40 7.90 9.21
C PRO A 88 -17.19 8.85 9.36
N TYR A 89 -16.69 9.45 8.28
CA TYR A 89 -15.84 10.64 8.40
C TYR A 89 -16.24 11.72 7.38
N THR A 90 -16.75 12.80 7.98
CA THR A 90 -17.01 14.18 7.52
C THR A 90 -17.34 14.44 6.04
N THR A 91 -18.57 14.93 5.86
CA THR A 91 -19.21 15.47 4.67
C THR A 91 -18.61 16.81 4.23
N LYS A 92 -17.39 16.85 3.70
CA LYS A 92 -16.97 17.98 2.86
C LYS A 92 -16.19 17.50 1.64
N LYS A 93 -16.84 17.60 0.47
CA LYS A 93 -16.16 17.59 -0.83
C LYS A 93 -15.06 18.65 -0.82
N ARG A 94 -13.85 18.27 -1.23
CA ARG A 94 -12.78 19.23 -1.50
C ARG A 94 -13.27 20.14 -2.63
N SER A 95 -13.40 21.43 -2.35
CA SER A 95 -13.63 22.47 -3.36
C SER A 95 -12.57 22.35 -4.44
N THR A 96 -12.97 22.00 -5.66
CA THR A 96 -12.17 22.21 -6.86
C THR A 96 -12.02 23.71 -7.03
N ALA A 97 -10.94 24.29 -6.51
CA ALA A 97 -10.57 25.64 -6.85
C ALA A 97 -9.94 25.59 -8.24
N ASP A 98 -10.75 25.89 -9.24
CA ASP A 98 -10.32 26.27 -10.58
C ASP A 98 -9.61 27.62 -10.50
N SER A 99 -8.35 27.69 -10.98
CA SER A 99 -7.72 28.78 -11.76
C SER A 99 -6.23 28.48 -11.95
#